data_AF-A0A1I2G8P7-F1
#
_entry.id   AF-A0A1I2G8P7-F1
#
_cell.length_a   1.000
_cell.length_b   1.000
_cell.length_c   1.000
_cell.angle_alpha   90.00
_cell.angle_beta   90.00
_cell.angle_gamma   90.00
#
_symmetry.space_group_name_H-M   'P 1'
#
loop_
_entity.id
_entity.type
_entity.pdbx_description
1 polymer ?
#
loop_
_entity_poly.entity_id
_entity_poly.type
_entity_poly.pdbx_seq_one_letter_code
_entity_poly.pdbx_strand_id
1 'polypeptide(L)'
;MTDFTEALMAPARRELLRMRASEDAWEELRHEGDAAARLRARVLWALQFDRRPEDRALVRCLAGQEARTGDLTEEVKLAGFLLAEFRQPEDVWLQWRIKRAGQDTWCGYDSEYLFAAGVERTVALVRAGDHPDRDEILRLAPESEQDLDDWWDETRSWFPADPADEELATWLERAELVGDPGLVRELLDRWAADRPRDRDTLDMLLHHLPGLGAFAEAAAAQRERQAFSRGPIEHAAGFRRLAELERRAGDHVAAGAALRDCAVALRAVPGWTGIGLGHSYVEELFLLAGVADPEVAGPAFAEGDRHARAMPGLAPSVSEAAVAAAERLGERSSAEHYRARLDG
;
A
#
# COMPACT_ATOMS: atom_id res chain seq x y z
N MET A 1 -13.15 14.66 -18.44
CA MET A 1 -13.16 14.03 -17.11
C MET A 1 -14.05 12.80 -17.02
N THR A 2 -15.06 12.63 -17.88
CA THR A 2 -16.17 11.68 -17.65
C THR A 2 -15.90 10.19 -17.89
N ASP A 3 -14.82 9.79 -18.57
CA ASP A 3 -14.68 8.41 -19.05
C ASP A 3 -14.27 7.41 -17.95
N PHE A 4 -13.15 7.66 -17.26
CA PHE A 4 -12.67 6.76 -16.20
C PHE A 4 -13.60 6.72 -14.97
N THR A 5 -14.19 7.87 -14.59
CA THR A 5 -15.11 7.93 -13.44
C THR A 5 -16.32 7.06 -13.70
N GLU A 6 -16.91 7.14 -14.91
CA GLU A 6 -18.04 6.30 -15.25
C GLU A 6 -17.64 4.82 -15.37
N ALA A 7 -16.45 4.52 -15.89
CA ALA A 7 -15.93 3.15 -15.96
C ALA A 7 -15.83 2.49 -14.56
N LEU A 8 -15.38 3.24 -13.54
CA LEU A 8 -15.31 2.76 -12.14
C LEU A 8 -16.68 2.78 -11.44
N MET A 9 -17.47 3.84 -11.64
CA MET A 9 -18.71 4.05 -10.89
C MET A 9 -19.91 3.31 -11.44
N ALA A 10 -19.99 3.01 -12.75
CA ALA A 10 -21.13 2.28 -13.29
C ALA A 10 -21.27 0.87 -12.69
N PRO A 11 -20.20 0.05 -12.55
CA PRO A 11 -20.25 -1.20 -11.78
C PRO A 11 -20.64 -0.98 -10.32
N ALA A 12 -20.04 0.01 -9.65
CA ALA A 12 -20.29 0.31 -8.24
C ALA A 12 -21.77 0.62 -7.97
N ARG A 13 -22.38 1.49 -8.80
CA ARG A 13 -23.81 1.82 -8.71
C ARG A 13 -24.71 0.60 -8.92
N ARG A 14 -24.36 -0.30 -9.84
CA ARG A 14 -25.11 -1.55 -10.05
C ARG A 14 -25.06 -2.45 -8.82
N GLU A 15 -23.91 -2.59 -8.18
CA GLU A 15 -23.78 -3.38 -6.95
C GLU A 15 -24.58 -2.76 -5.80
N LEU A 16 -24.52 -1.44 -5.62
CA LEU A 16 -25.34 -0.77 -4.59
C LEU A 16 -26.84 -0.98 -4.84
N LEU A 17 -27.31 -0.84 -6.07
CA LEU A 17 -28.72 -1.11 -6.41
C LEU A 17 -29.12 -2.56 -6.11
N ARG A 18 -28.22 -3.52 -6.37
CA ARG A 18 -28.44 -4.93 -6.03
C ARG A 18 -28.54 -5.14 -4.52
N MET A 19 -27.64 -4.54 -3.73
CA MET A 19 -27.66 -4.62 -2.26
C MET A 19 -28.91 -3.96 -1.65
N ARG A 20 -29.43 -2.89 -2.26
CA ARG A 20 -30.68 -2.27 -1.83
C ARG A 20 -31.93 -3.08 -2.18
N ALA A 21 -31.87 -3.86 -3.25
CA ALA A 21 -33.01 -4.66 -3.70
C ALA A 21 -33.23 -5.92 -2.85
N SER A 22 -32.19 -6.43 -2.16
CA SER A 22 -32.26 -7.65 -1.37
C SER A 22 -31.20 -7.68 -0.28
N GLU A 23 -31.62 -7.81 0.99
CA GLU A 23 -30.70 -8.02 2.11
C GLU A 23 -29.99 -9.39 2.05
N ASP A 24 -30.57 -10.39 1.37
CA ASP A 24 -29.92 -11.69 1.17
C ASP A 24 -28.61 -11.57 0.38
N ALA A 25 -28.51 -10.56 -0.50
CA ALA A 25 -27.30 -10.28 -1.26
C ALA A 25 -26.12 -9.83 -0.37
N TRP A 26 -26.39 -9.39 0.87
CA TRP A 26 -25.35 -8.92 1.78
C TRP A 26 -24.46 -10.06 2.29
N GLU A 27 -24.88 -11.31 2.14
CA GLU A 27 -24.05 -12.46 2.50
C GLU A 27 -22.74 -12.48 1.71
N GLU A 28 -22.76 -12.02 0.44
CA GLU A 28 -21.56 -11.91 -0.38
C GLU A 28 -20.54 -10.90 0.16
N LEU A 29 -21.01 -9.85 0.87
CA LEU A 29 -20.14 -8.86 1.50
C LEU A 29 -19.35 -9.46 2.66
N ARG A 30 -19.87 -10.52 3.29
CA ARG A 30 -19.29 -11.19 4.46
C ARG A 30 -18.25 -12.24 4.11
N HIS A 31 -18.12 -12.59 2.83
CA HIS A 31 -17.09 -13.50 2.39
C HIS A 31 -15.68 -12.90 2.59
N GLU A 32 -14.71 -13.78 2.79
CA GLU A 32 -13.31 -13.43 2.88
C GLU A 32 -12.64 -13.45 1.50
N GLY A 33 -11.52 -12.76 1.37
CA GLY A 33 -10.70 -12.71 0.15
C GLY A 33 -11.00 -11.53 -0.78
N ASP A 34 -10.12 -11.36 -1.77
CA ASP A 34 -10.04 -10.16 -2.62
C ASP A 34 -11.32 -9.84 -3.37
N ALA A 35 -12.05 -10.86 -3.83
CA ALA A 35 -13.30 -10.65 -4.58
C ALA A 35 -14.38 -9.98 -3.71
N ALA A 36 -14.51 -10.40 -2.46
CA ALA A 36 -15.44 -9.83 -1.51
C ALA A 36 -14.97 -8.42 -1.06
N ALA A 37 -13.66 -8.23 -0.85
CA ALA A 37 -13.10 -6.91 -0.56
C ALA A 37 -13.40 -5.89 -1.68
N ARG A 38 -13.19 -6.26 -2.95
CA ARG A 38 -13.53 -5.40 -4.11
C ARG A 38 -15.02 -5.12 -4.21
N LEU A 39 -15.88 -6.09 -3.87
CA LEU A 39 -17.32 -5.89 -3.83
C LEU A 39 -17.71 -4.87 -2.76
N ARG A 40 -17.19 -5.01 -1.54
CA ARG A 40 -17.42 -4.05 -0.45
C ARG A 40 -16.96 -2.65 -0.83
N ALA A 41 -15.75 -2.52 -1.36
CA ALA A 41 -15.19 -1.25 -1.83
C ALA A 41 -16.11 -0.56 -2.84
N ARG A 42 -16.56 -1.28 -3.87
CA ARG A 42 -17.52 -0.76 -4.86
C ARG A 42 -18.82 -0.27 -4.24
N VAL A 43 -19.39 -1.01 -3.29
CA VAL A 43 -20.63 -0.58 -2.61
C VAL A 43 -20.37 0.67 -1.77
N LEU A 44 -19.24 0.75 -1.08
CA LEU A 44 -18.83 1.93 -0.29
C LEU A 44 -18.65 3.17 -1.18
N TRP A 45 -17.93 3.07 -2.31
CA TRP A 45 -17.77 4.18 -3.24
C TRP A 45 -19.10 4.66 -3.80
N ALA A 46 -20.01 3.74 -4.14
CA ALA A 46 -21.35 4.12 -4.59
C ALA A 46 -22.16 4.81 -3.48
N LEU A 47 -22.02 4.34 -2.23
CA LEU A 47 -22.65 4.97 -1.07
C LEU A 47 -22.10 6.38 -0.81
N GLN A 48 -20.81 6.65 -1.03
CA GLN A 48 -20.25 8.00 -0.90
C GLN A 48 -21.07 9.04 -1.67
N PHE A 49 -21.51 8.70 -2.89
CA PHE A 49 -22.14 9.66 -3.82
C PHE A 49 -23.67 9.53 -3.94
N ASP A 50 -24.28 8.41 -3.53
CA ASP A 50 -25.74 8.19 -3.61
C ASP A 50 -26.31 7.66 -2.29
N ARG A 51 -25.74 7.98 -1.12
CA ARG A 51 -26.28 7.53 0.18
C ARG A 51 -27.70 8.04 0.44
N ARG A 52 -28.51 7.19 1.05
CA ARG A 52 -29.87 7.48 1.52
C ARG A 52 -30.03 7.13 3.01
N PRO A 53 -30.99 7.72 3.72
CA PRO A 53 -31.27 7.40 5.11
C PRO A 53 -31.52 5.90 5.37
N GLU A 54 -32.13 5.20 4.41
CA GLU A 54 -32.45 3.77 4.50
C GLU A 54 -31.21 2.87 4.45
N ASP A 55 -30.06 3.37 3.95
CA ASP A 55 -28.84 2.57 3.81
C ASP A 55 -28.12 2.31 5.14
N ARG A 56 -28.61 2.84 6.27
CA ARG A 56 -27.95 2.70 7.59
C ARG A 56 -27.61 1.26 7.95
N ALA A 57 -28.53 0.33 7.68
CA ALA A 57 -28.30 -1.08 8.00
C ALA A 57 -27.21 -1.69 7.10
N LEU A 58 -27.17 -1.32 5.81
CA LEU A 58 -26.14 -1.74 4.87
C LEU A 58 -24.76 -1.18 5.27
N VAL A 59 -24.70 0.12 5.62
CA VAL A 59 -23.46 0.77 6.07
C VAL A 59 -22.93 0.12 7.35
N ARG A 60 -23.79 -0.21 8.33
CA ARG A 60 -23.40 -0.98 9.52
C ARG A 60 -22.87 -2.36 9.18
N CYS A 61 -23.47 -3.04 8.18
CA CYS A 61 -22.99 -4.32 7.70
C CYS A 61 -21.58 -4.20 7.12
N LEU A 62 -21.35 -3.24 6.21
CA LEU A 62 -20.06 -2.97 5.59
C LEU A 62 -18.98 -2.59 6.62
N ALA A 63 -19.24 -1.58 7.46
CA ALA A 63 -18.36 -1.18 8.54
C ALA A 63 -18.02 -2.34 9.50
N GLY A 64 -18.98 -3.25 9.70
CA GLY A 64 -18.75 -4.46 10.48
C GLY A 64 -17.85 -5.50 9.82
N GLN A 65 -17.79 -5.54 8.48
CA GLN A 65 -16.83 -6.36 7.75
C GLN A 65 -15.45 -5.71 7.73
N GLU A 66 -15.38 -4.40 7.51
CA GLU A 66 -14.10 -3.67 7.54
C GLU A 66 -13.43 -3.74 8.92
N ALA A 67 -14.22 -3.75 10.01
CA ALA A 67 -13.68 -3.97 11.36
C ALA A 67 -13.05 -5.35 11.59
N ARG A 68 -13.14 -6.30 10.64
CA ARG A 68 -12.54 -7.64 10.75
C ARG A 68 -11.20 -7.77 10.04
N THR A 69 -10.84 -6.82 9.17
CA THR A 69 -9.60 -6.90 8.38
C THR A 69 -8.38 -6.60 9.26
N GLY A 70 -8.47 -5.58 10.11
CA GLY A 70 -7.36 -5.11 10.97
C GLY A 70 -6.39 -4.16 10.29
N ASP A 71 -6.51 -3.99 8.97
CA ASP A 71 -5.75 -3.04 8.17
C ASP A 71 -6.48 -1.70 8.07
N LEU A 72 -5.75 -0.60 7.96
CA LEU A 72 -6.33 0.74 7.75
C LEU A 72 -6.28 1.11 6.26
N THR A 73 -7.29 0.70 5.51
CA THR A 73 -7.45 1.07 4.09
C THR A 73 -8.37 2.29 3.91
N GLU A 74 -8.46 2.83 2.68
CA GLU A 74 -9.46 3.84 2.34
C GLU A 74 -10.88 3.35 2.64
N GLU A 75 -11.18 2.09 2.34
CA GLU A 75 -12.52 1.51 2.53
C GLU A 75 -12.91 1.46 4.01
N VAL A 76 -11.95 1.17 4.89
CA VAL A 76 -12.17 1.17 6.35
C VAL A 76 -12.51 2.57 6.82
N LYS A 77 -11.78 3.58 6.35
CA LYS A 77 -12.05 4.99 6.67
C LYS A 77 -13.37 5.46 6.08
N LEU A 78 -13.66 5.13 4.83
CA LEU A 78 -14.91 5.48 4.15
C LEU A 78 -16.12 4.83 4.81
N ALA A 79 -16.04 3.54 5.18
CA ALA A 79 -17.10 2.87 5.94
C ALA A 79 -17.34 3.55 7.30
N GLY A 80 -16.26 3.93 7.98
CA GLY A 80 -16.29 4.71 9.21
C GLY A 80 -16.99 6.07 9.08
N PHE A 81 -16.64 6.82 8.03
CA PHE A 81 -17.24 8.10 7.66
C PHE A 81 -18.72 7.99 7.31
N LEU A 82 -19.07 7.03 6.45
CA LEU A 82 -20.45 6.79 6.06
C LEU A 82 -21.31 6.42 7.27
N LEU A 83 -20.76 5.66 8.23
CA LEU A 83 -21.44 5.31 9.48
C LEU A 83 -21.62 6.54 10.39
N ALA A 84 -20.56 7.33 10.56
CA ALA A 84 -20.54 8.53 11.41
C ALA A 84 -21.59 9.57 10.98
N GLU A 85 -21.81 9.72 9.68
CA GLU A 85 -22.75 10.67 9.10
C GLU A 85 -24.23 10.38 9.43
N PHE A 86 -24.58 9.18 9.90
CA PHE A 86 -25.93 8.93 10.44
C PHE A 86 -26.16 9.57 11.82
N ARG A 87 -25.10 10.04 12.50
CA ARG A 87 -25.13 10.76 13.78
C ARG A 87 -25.86 10.00 14.90
N GLN A 88 -25.54 8.71 15.03
CA GLN A 88 -26.17 7.81 15.98
C GLN A 88 -25.18 7.44 17.09
N PRO A 89 -25.44 7.81 18.35
CA PRO A 89 -24.47 7.59 19.43
C PRO A 89 -24.27 6.09 19.72
N GLU A 90 -25.22 5.21 19.36
CA GLU A 90 -25.07 3.76 19.51
C GLU A 90 -24.00 3.18 18.59
N ASP A 91 -23.65 3.89 17.50
CA ASP A 91 -22.60 3.45 16.57
C ASP A 91 -21.19 3.57 17.17
N VAL A 92 -21.03 4.22 18.33
CA VAL A 92 -19.77 4.27 19.09
C VAL A 92 -19.15 2.88 19.27
N TRP A 93 -19.95 1.84 19.49
CA TRP A 93 -19.46 0.48 19.70
C TRP A 93 -18.92 -0.16 18.42
N LEU A 94 -19.52 0.17 17.28
CA LEU A 94 -19.05 -0.29 15.98
C LEU A 94 -17.78 0.47 15.57
N GLN A 95 -17.74 1.79 15.80
CA GLN A 95 -16.55 2.61 15.59
C GLN A 95 -15.39 2.15 16.48
N TRP A 96 -15.67 1.80 17.73
CA TRP A 96 -14.68 1.24 18.63
C TRP A 96 -14.11 -0.09 18.12
N ARG A 97 -14.96 -0.95 17.56
CA ARG A 97 -14.52 -2.20 16.96
C ARG A 97 -13.59 -1.97 15.77
N ILE A 98 -13.84 -0.97 14.92
CA ILE A 98 -12.93 -0.59 13.84
C ILE A 98 -11.60 -0.13 14.42
N LYS A 99 -11.61 0.83 15.36
CA LYS A 99 -10.38 1.37 15.97
C LYS A 99 -9.52 0.26 16.58
N ARG A 100 -10.14 -0.75 17.21
CA ARG A 100 -9.45 -1.88 17.84
C ARG A 100 -9.12 -3.07 16.92
N ALA A 101 -9.44 -3.01 15.63
CA ALA A 101 -9.28 -4.14 14.73
C ALA A 101 -7.82 -4.58 14.57
N GLY A 102 -6.88 -3.63 14.53
CA GLY A 102 -5.45 -3.88 14.44
C GLY A 102 -4.59 -2.71 14.91
N GLN A 103 -3.27 -2.85 14.75
CA GLN A 103 -2.31 -1.80 15.13
C GLN A 103 -2.48 -0.55 14.26
N ASP A 104 -2.69 -0.73 12.95
CA ASP A 104 -2.83 0.37 12.01
C ASP A 104 -4.12 1.16 12.27
N THR A 105 -5.24 0.48 12.49
CA THR A 105 -6.50 1.15 12.88
C THR A 105 -6.39 1.81 14.25
N TRP A 106 -5.66 1.22 15.20
CA TRP A 106 -5.48 1.84 16.51
C TRP A 106 -4.81 3.20 16.40
N CYS A 107 -3.75 3.26 15.60
CA CYS A 107 -2.93 4.46 15.42
C CYS A 107 -3.51 5.47 14.43
N GLY A 108 -4.15 5.03 13.33
CA GLY A 108 -4.54 5.92 12.24
C GLY A 108 -6.05 6.05 12.00
N TYR A 109 -6.90 5.34 12.74
CA TYR A 109 -8.34 5.60 12.76
C TYR A 109 -8.66 6.64 13.82
N ASP A 110 -9.16 7.80 13.39
CA ASP A 110 -9.44 8.95 14.26
C ASP A 110 -10.39 8.60 15.40
N SER A 111 -10.16 9.19 16.58
CA SER A 111 -10.99 8.90 17.74
C SER A 111 -12.34 9.63 17.66
N GLU A 112 -12.39 10.70 16.88
CA GLU A 112 -13.54 11.56 16.60
C GLU A 112 -14.68 10.78 15.95
N TYR A 113 -14.38 9.73 15.17
CA TYR A 113 -15.38 8.79 14.65
C TYR A 113 -16.27 8.20 15.77
N LEU A 114 -15.71 7.93 16.96
CA LEU A 114 -16.46 7.40 18.09
C LEU A 114 -17.50 8.40 18.62
N PHE A 115 -17.25 9.69 18.45
CA PHE A 115 -18.04 10.78 19.01
C PHE A 115 -18.84 11.53 17.94
N ALA A 116 -18.86 11.02 16.70
CA ALA A 116 -19.54 11.60 15.54
C ALA A 116 -20.99 12.08 15.78
N ALA A 117 -21.72 11.47 16.70
CA ALA A 117 -23.09 11.86 17.07
C ALA A 117 -23.19 13.07 18.04
N GLY A 118 -22.06 13.69 18.36
CA GLY A 118 -21.87 14.73 19.38
C GLY A 118 -21.11 14.18 20.58
N VAL A 119 -20.15 14.96 21.10
CA VAL A 119 -19.29 14.56 22.23
C VAL A 119 -20.14 14.31 23.46
N GLU A 120 -20.98 15.26 23.87
CA GLU A 120 -21.79 15.15 25.09
C GLU A 120 -22.73 13.94 25.03
N ARG A 121 -23.43 13.78 23.90
CA ARG A 121 -24.42 12.73 23.69
C ARG A 121 -23.78 11.34 23.72
N THR A 122 -22.62 11.19 23.09
CA THR A 122 -21.91 9.91 23.03
C THR A 122 -21.28 9.58 24.38
N VAL A 123 -20.68 10.56 25.06
CA VAL A 123 -20.15 10.38 26.43
C VAL A 123 -21.24 9.96 27.40
N ALA A 124 -22.43 10.58 27.32
CA ALA A 124 -23.56 10.21 28.17
C ALA A 124 -23.99 8.76 27.93
N LEU A 125 -24.09 8.33 26.67
CA LEU A 125 -24.41 6.95 26.31
C LEU A 125 -23.37 5.96 26.83
N VAL A 126 -22.09 6.26 26.63
CA VAL A 126 -20.97 5.39 27.05
C VAL A 126 -20.91 5.28 28.57
N ARG A 127 -21.08 6.38 29.31
CA ARG A 127 -21.12 6.39 30.78
C ARG A 127 -22.27 5.58 31.37
N ALA A 128 -23.42 5.58 30.70
CA ALA A 128 -24.60 4.84 31.13
C ALA A 128 -24.51 3.33 30.85
N GLY A 129 -23.59 2.90 30.00
CA GLY A 129 -23.40 1.50 29.62
C GLY A 129 -22.39 0.75 30.49
N ASP A 130 -22.42 -0.58 30.37
CA ASP A 130 -21.54 -1.52 31.07
C ASP A 130 -20.48 -2.16 30.16
N HIS A 131 -20.15 -1.50 29.03
CA HIS A 131 -19.14 -2.03 28.10
C HIS A 131 -17.77 -2.11 28.80
N PRO A 132 -17.01 -3.22 28.69
CA PRO A 132 -15.75 -3.41 29.40
C PRO A 132 -14.71 -2.32 29.08
N ASP A 133 -14.72 -1.83 27.84
CA ASP A 133 -13.78 -0.80 27.37
C ASP A 133 -14.28 0.64 27.58
N ARG A 134 -15.35 0.85 28.38
CA ARG A 134 -15.96 2.17 28.61
C ARG A 134 -14.93 3.23 28.98
N ASP A 135 -14.09 2.94 29.97
CA ASP A 135 -13.13 3.91 30.51
C ASP A 135 -12.00 4.23 29.50
N GLU A 136 -11.76 3.35 28.52
CA GLU A 136 -10.82 3.58 27.44
C GLU A 136 -11.40 4.48 26.36
N ILE A 137 -12.65 4.22 25.95
CA ILE A 137 -13.38 5.08 25.01
C ILE A 137 -13.49 6.50 25.58
N LEU A 138 -13.84 6.64 26.86
CA LEU A 138 -13.97 7.96 27.49
C LEU A 138 -12.65 8.74 27.57
N ARG A 139 -11.49 8.07 27.56
CA ARG A 139 -10.17 8.72 27.51
C ARG A 139 -9.83 9.30 26.15
N LEU A 140 -10.54 8.88 25.10
CA LEU A 140 -10.35 9.31 23.72
C LEU A 140 -11.37 10.37 23.28
N ALA A 141 -12.20 10.87 24.20
CA ALA A 141 -13.16 11.92 23.89
C ALA A 141 -12.44 13.19 23.44
N PRO A 142 -12.89 13.84 22.35
CA PRO A 142 -12.46 15.19 22.01
C PRO A 142 -12.66 16.15 23.19
N GLU A 143 -11.84 17.20 23.29
CA GLU A 143 -11.93 18.15 24.40
C GLU A 143 -13.20 19.00 24.31
N SER A 144 -13.69 19.23 23.08
CA SER A 144 -14.88 20.04 22.82
C SER A 144 -15.69 19.58 21.60
N GLU A 145 -16.92 20.08 21.46
CA GLU A 145 -17.71 19.93 20.22
C GLU A 145 -17.05 20.67 19.04
N GLN A 146 -16.27 21.73 19.30
CA GLN A 146 -15.53 22.45 18.25
C GLN A 146 -14.46 21.56 17.63
N ASP A 147 -13.73 20.77 18.43
CA ASP A 147 -12.72 19.84 17.91
C ASP A 147 -13.38 18.81 16.97
N LEU A 148 -14.58 18.35 17.33
CA LEU A 148 -15.36 17.44 16.51
C LEU A 148 -15.83 18.10 15.21
N ASP A 149 -16.24 19.38 15.26
CA ASP A 149 -16.63 20.15 14.08
C ASP A 149 -15.45 20.40 13.13
N ASP A 150 -14.27 20.75 13.66
CA ASP A 150 -13.04 20.93 12.87
C ASP A 150 -12.66 19.61 12.16
N TRP A 151 -12.74 18.49 12.87
CA TRP A 151 -12.55 17.16 12.29
C TRP A 151 -13.57 16.83 11.20
N TRP A 152 -14.83 17.24 11.34
CA TRP A 152 -15.84 17.04 10.29
C TRP A 152 -15.50 17.78 9.01
N ASP A 153 -15.02 19.02 9.13
CA ASP A 153 -14.63 19.83 7.98
C ASP A 153 -13.44 19.21 7.25
N GLU A 154 -12.42 18.76 7.99
CA GLU A 154 -11.29 18.02 7.42
C GLU A 154 -11.72 16.71 6.77
N THR A 155 -12.49 15.89 7.47
CA THR A 155 -12.89 14.56 6.99
C THR A 155 -13.77 14.64 5.74
N ARG A 156 -14.67 15.62 5.65
CA ARG A 156 -15.49 15.85 4.46
C ARG A 156 -14.68 16.31 3.25
N SER A 157 -13.55 16.99 3.47
CA SER A 157 -12.63 17.32 2.38
C SER A 157 -11.93 16.07 1.82
N TRP A 158 -11.75 15.04 2.66
CA TRP A 158 -11.18 13.75 2.28
C TRP A 158 -12.20 12.84 1.56
N PHE A 159 -13.49 12.97 1.88
CA PHE A 159 -14.57 12.21 1.25
C PHE A 159 -15.60 13.16 0.61
N PRO A 160 -15.28 13.76 -0.56
CA PRO A 160 -16.17 14.69 -1.21
C PRO A 160 -17.48 14.03 -1.66
N ALA A 161 -18.55 14.83 -1.75
CA ALA A 161 -19.87 14.37 -2.13
C ALA A 161 -20.12 14.34 -3.65
N ASP A 162 -19.29 15.03 -4.45
CA ASP A 162 -19.33 14.99 -5.91
C ASP A 162 -18.10 14.20 -6.42
N PRO A 163 -18.28 13.17 -7.28
CA PRO A 163 -17.17 12.48 -7.92
C PRO A 163 -16.20 13.40 -8.68
N ALA A 164 -16.64 14.58 -9.13
CA ALA A 164 -15.79 15.56 -9.80
C ALA A 164 -14.81 16.27 -8.88
N ASP A 165 -15.09 16.30 -7.57
CA ASP A 165 -14.25 16.91 -6.53
C ASP A 165 -13.25 15.89 -5.93
N GLU A 166 -13.33 14.63 -6.33
CA GLU A 166 -12.44 13.56 -5.88
C GLU A 166 -11.06 13.65 -6.55
N GLU A 167 -10.02 13.49 -5.74
CA GLU A 167 -8.63 13.56 -6.19
C GLU A 167 -8.29 12.43 -7.16
N LEU A 168 -7.44 12.73 -8.16
CA LEU A 168 -6.98 11.72 -9.12
C LEU A 168 -6.23 10.56 -8.45
N ALA A 169 -5.55 10.82 -7.33
CA ALA A 169 -4.88 9.79 -6.55
C ALA A 169 -5.88 8.78 -5.96
N THR A 170 -7.01 9.24 -5.43
CA THR A 170 -8.08 8.35 -4.94
C THR A 170 -8.62 7.50 -6.08
N TRP A 171 -8.87 8.09 -7.25
CA TRP A 171 -9.32 7.31 -8.41
C TRP A 171 -8.31 6.27 -8.87
N LEU A 172 -7.01 6.59 -8.79
CA LEU A 172 -5.92 5.68 -9.11
C LEU A 172 -5.91 4.46 -8.18
N GLU A 173 -5.97 4.68 -6.86
CA GLU A 173 -6.06 3.60 -5.87
C GLU A 173 -7.29 2.71 -6.10
N ARG A 174 -8.45 3.32 -6.41
CA ARG A 174 -9.68 2.58 -6.76
C ARG A 174 -9.52 1.74 -8.03
N ALA A 175 -8.82 2.24 -9.04
CA ALA A 175 -8.52 1.52 -10.27
C ALA A 175 -7.57 0.32 -10.03
N GLU A 176 -6.59 0.48 -9.14
CA GLU A 176 -5.69 -0.60 -8.73
C GLU A 176 -6.45 -1.70 -7.99
N LEU A 177 -7.33 -1.32 -7.06
CA LEU A 177 -8.11 -2.29 -6.29
C LEU A 177 -9.00 -3.16 -7.18
N VAL A 178 -9.62 -2.57 -8.22
CA VAL A 178 -10.42 -3.35 -9.18
C VAL A 178 -9.58 -4.15 -10.18
N GLY A 179 -8.27 -3.91 -10.25
CA GLY A 179 -7.33 -4.62 -11.11
C GLY A 179 -7.43 -4.26 -12.58
N ASP A 180 -7.68 -2.99 -12.91
CA ASP A 180 -7.72 -2.50 -14.29
C ASP A 180 -6.43 -1.73 -14.66
N PRO A 181 -5.39 -2.40 -15.19
CA PRO A 181 -4.11 -1.75 -15.49
C PRO A 181 -4.22 -0.66 -16.57
N GLY A 182 -5.26 -0.71 -17.42
CA GLY A 182 -5.50 0.33 -18.44
C GLY A 182 -5.94 1.63 -17.77
N LEU A 183 -6.91 1.54 -16.86
CA LEU A 183 -7.36 2.69 -16.08
C LEU A 183 -6.27 3.23 -15.15
N VAL A 184 -5.52 2.35 -14.47
CA VAL A 184 -4.39 2.74 -13.62
C VAL A 184 -3.36 3.54 -14.44
N ARG A 185 -3.02 3.09 -15.66
CA ARG A 185 -2.10 3.83 -16.53
C ARG A 185 -2.65 5.20 -16.91
N GLU A 186 -3.89 5.26 -17.38
CA GLU A 186 -4.53 6.51 -17.79
C GLU A 186 -4.59 7.54 -16.65
N LEU A 187 -4.97 7.07 -15.46
CA LEU A 187 -5.06 7.91 -14.26
C LEU A 187 -3.69 8.39 -13.80
N LEU A 188 -2.68 7.51 -13.79
CA LEU A 188 -1.32 7.88 -13.42
C LEU A 188 -0.73 8.92 -14.38
N ASP A 189 -0.96 8.79 -15.68
CA ASP A 189 -0.53 9.77 -16.68
C ASP A 189 -1.20 11.13 -16.46
N ARG A 190 -2.52 11.14 -16.21
CA ARG A 190 -3.26 12.38 -15.93
C ARG A 190 -2.81 13.02 -14.62
N TRP A 191 -2.58 12.20 -13.59
CA TRP A 191 -2.03 12.67 -12.33
C TRP A 191 -0.62 13.26 -12.54
N ALA A 192 0.23 12.65 -13.36
CA ALA A 192 1.60 13.14 -13.55
C ALA A 192 1.72 14.36 -14.49
N ALA A 193 0.77 14.57 -15.41
CA ALA A 193 0.91 15.45 -16.58
C ALA A 193 1.44 16.87 -16.30
N ASP A 194 0.92 17.53 -15.26
CA ASP A 194 1.26 18.93 -14.93
C ASP A 194 2.03 19.07 -13.62
N ARG A 195 2.48 17.96 -13.04
CA ARG A 195 3.18 17.97 -11.75
C ARG A 195 4.69 18.16 -11.95
N PRO A 196 5.36 18.97 -11.10
CA PRO A 196 6.81 19.05 -11.12
C PRO A 196 7.44 17.69 -10.79
N ARG A 197 8.62 17.41 -11.33
CA ARG A 197 9.40 16.19 -11.06
C ARG A 197 10.12 16.28 -9.71
N ASP A 198 9.37 16.54 -8.64
CA ASP A 198 9.85 16.60 -7.27
C ASP A 198 9.87 15.21 -6.60
N ARG A 199 10.32 15.19 -5.34
CA ARG A 199 10.47 13.95 -4.57
C ARG A 199 9.16 13.16 -4.49
N ASP A 200 8.05 13.84 -4.19
CA ASP A 200 6.76 13.21 -3.95
C ASP A 200 6.15 12.69 -5.25
N THR A 201 6.29 13.47 -6.34
CA THR A 201 5.85 13.03 -7.67
C THR A 201 6.59 11.80 -8.15
N LEU A 202 7.90 11.76 -7.91
CA LEU A 202 8.74 10.61 -8.26
C LEU A 202 8.43 9.39 -7.39
N ASP A 203 8.22 9.58 -6.09
CA ASP A 203 7.88 8.49 -5.17
C ASP A 203 6.53 7.87 -5.53
N MET A 204 5.53 8.66 -5.93
CA MET A 204 4.25 8.16 -6.44
C MET A 204 4.41 7.34 -7.73
N LEU A 205 5.18 7.83 -8.70
CA LEU A 205 5.42 7.09 -9.94
C LEU A 205 6.16 5.77 -9.69
N LEU A 206 7.14 5.78 -8.77
CA LEU A 206 7.89 4.60 -8.38
C LEU A 206 7.05 3.56 -7.63
N HIS A 207 5.95 4.00 -6.99
CA HIS A 207 4.98 3.12 -6.37
C HIS A 207 4.16 2.37 -7.45
N HIS A 208 3.60 3.09 -8.42
CA HIS A 208 2.62 2.52 -9.36
C HIS A 208 3.22 1.89 -10.64
N LEU A 209 4.26 2.50 -11.24
CA LEU A 209 4.82 2.03 -12.53
C LEU A 209 5.28 0.56 -12.54
N PRO A 210 5.89 0.02 -11.45
CA PRO A 210 6.24 -1.40 -11.41
C PRO A 210 5.02 -2.34 -11.48
N GLY A 211 3.88 -1.95 -10.90
CA GLY A 211 2.63 -2.70 -10.96
C GLY A 211 2.05 -2.78 -12.37
N LEU A 212 2.30 -1.74 -13.19
CA LEU A 212 1.96 -1.69 -14.61
C LEU A 212 2.96 -2.44 -15.51
N GLY A 213 4.05 -2.98 -14.97
CA GLY A 213 5.13 -3.56 -15.75
C GLY A 213 5.99 -2.53 -16.50
N ALA A 214 5.81 -1.23 -16.23
CA ALA A 214 6.51 -0.12 -16.88
C ALA A 214 7.91 0.11 -16.26
N PHE A 215 8.73 -0.95 -16.21
CA PHE A 215 10.00 -0.93 -15.48
C PHE A 215 11.01 0.08 -16.04
N ALA A 216 11.04 0.30 -17.36
CA ALA A 216 11.93 1.28 -17.97
C ALA A 216 11.58 2.73 -17.54
N GLU A 217 10.28 3.06 -17.49
CA GLU A 217 9.80 4.36 -17.01
C GLU A 217 10.06 4.52 -15.50
N ALA A 218 9.82 3.47 -14.72
CA ALA A 218 10.14 3.47 -13.29
C ALA A 218 11.64 3.70 -13.06
N ALA A 219 12.50 3.08 -13.87
CA ALA A 219 13.93 3.25 -13.75
C ALA A 219 14.39 4.68 -14.14
N ALA A 220 13.76 5.30 -15.15
CA ALA A 220 13.97 6.71 -15.45
C ALA A 220 13.57 7.62 -14.27
N ALA A 221 12.40 7.39 -13.66
CA ALA A 221 11.98 8.09 -12.45
C ALA A 221 12.95 7.88 -11.28
N GLN A 222 13.47 6.66 -11.08
CA GLN A 222 14.43 6.38 -10.00
C GLN A 222 15.75 7.14 -10.20
N ARG A 223 16.22 7.31 -11.45
CA ARG A 223 17.42 8.12 -11.72
C ARG A 223 17.22 9.57 -11.32
N GLU A 224 16.08 10.17 -11.65
CA GLU A 224 15.74 11.53 -11.23
C GLU A 224 15.60 11.61 -9.70
N ARG A 225 14.97 10.60 -9.09
CA ARG A 225 14.76 10.51 -7.64
C ARG A 225 16.05 10.46 -6.84
N GLN A 226 17.13 9.98 -7.47
CA GLN A 226 18.46 9.91 -6.87
C GLN A 226 19.00 11.29 -6.48
N ALA A 227 18.60 12.37 -7.18
CA ALA A 227 19.00 13.74 -6.85
C ALA A 227 18.49 14.21 -5.48
N PHE A 228 17.46 13.55 -4.94
CA PHE A 228 16.84 13.89 -3.65
C PHE A 228 17.32 12.99 -2.49
N SER A 229 18.19 12.03 -2.76
CA SER A 229 18.72 11.10 -1.76
C SER A 229 19.65 11.79 -0.77
N ARG A 230 19.50 11.46 0.52
CA ARG A 230 20.26 12.07 1.63
C ARG A 230 21.18 11.03 2.28
N GLY A 231 22.46 11.17 1.97
CA GLY A 231 23.52 10.39 2.60
C GLY A 231 23.70 8.98 2.04
N PRO A 232 24.70 8.23 2.55
CA PRO A 232 25.15 6.98 1.93
C PRO A 232 24.10 5.87 1.89
N ILE A 233 23.24 5.77 2.92
CA ILE A 233 22.20 4.74 2.99
C ILE A 233 21.14 4.97 1.92
N GLU A 234 20.58 6.19 1.82
CA GLU A 234 19.59 6.51 0.79
C GLU A 234 20.18 6.38 -0.62
N HIS A 235 21.44 6.81 -0.83
CA HIS A 235 22.10 6.62 -2.11
C HIS A 235 22.22 5.15 -2.50
N ALA A 236 22.71 4.31 -1.59
CA ALA A 236 22.86 2.88 -1.84
C ALA A 236 21.51 2.19 -2.08
N ALA A 237 20.48 2.52 -1.28
CA ALA A 237 19.13 2.01 -1.47
C ALA A 237 18.53 2.41 -2.82
N GLY A 238 18.71 3.68 -3.23
CA GLY A 238 18.26 4.19 -4.52
C GLY A 238 18.95 3.52 -5.72
N PHE A 239 20.27 3.31 -5.65
CA PHE A 239 21.00 2.60 -6.70
C PHE A 239 20.65 1.11 -6.77
N ARG A 240 20.43 0.45 -5.61
CA ARG A 240 19.94 -0.93 -5.58
C ARG A 240 18.56 -1.03 -6.22
N ARG A 241 17.64 -0.11 -5.89
CA ARG A 241 16.31 -0.05 -6.52
C ARG A 241 16.41 0.22 -8.02
N LEU A 242 17.31 1.11 -8.45
CA LEU A 242 17.56 1.36 -9.87
C LEU A 242 18.00 0.08 -10.59
N ALA A 243 18.95 -0.66 -10.03
CA ALA A 243 19.42 -1.91 -10.62
C ALA A 243 18.29 -2.94 -10.82
N GLU A 244 17.42 -3.10 -9.82
CA GLU A 244 16.25 -3.97 -9.91
C GLU A 244 15.33 -3.56 -11.07
N LEU A 245 15.03 -2.26 -11.19
CA LEU A 245 14.14 -1.75 -12.24
C LEU A 245 14.75 -1.92 -13.63
N GLU A 246 16.04 -1.60 -13.80
CA GLU A 246 16.77 -1.81 -15.07
C GLU A 246 16.81 -3.29 -15.47
N ARG A 247 17.08 -4.19 -14.51
CA ARG A 247 17.08 -5.63 -14.77
C ARG A 247 15.71 -6.11 -15.22
N ARG A 248 14.63 -5.67 -14.56
CA ARG A 248 13.26 -6.03 -14.94
C ARG A 248 12.82 -5.40 -16.26
N ALA A 249 13.42 -4.28 -16.65
CA ALA A 249 13.26 -3.68 -17.98
C ALA A 249 14.07 -4.39 -19.07
N GLY A 250 15.00 -5.29 -18.71
CA GLY A 250 15.88 -6.00 -19.62
C GLY A 250 17.19 -5.28 -19.95
N ASP A 251 17.45 -4.10 -19.36
CA ASP A 251 18.73 -3.40 -19.50
C ASP A 251 19.74 -3.89 -18.46
N HIS A 252 20.29 -5.08 -18.71
CA HIS A 252 21.25 -5.71 -17.81
C HIS A 252 22.56 -4.91 -17.66
N VAL A 253 22.94 -4.13 -18.67
CA VAL A 253 24.15 -3.30 -18.63
C VAL A 253 23.94 -2.12 -17.67
N ALA A 254 22.81 -1.42 -17.78
CA ALA A 254 22.44 -0.35 -16.86
C ALA A 254 22.25 -0.88 -15.43
N ALA A 255 21.64 -2.06 -15.26
CA ALA A 255 21.51 -2.72 -13.96
C ALA A 255 22.88 -2.98 -13.31
N GLY A 256 23.82 -3.54 -14.08
CA GLY A 256 25.19 -3.76 -13.61
C GLY A 256 25.92 -2.45 -13.27
N ALA A 257 25.67 -1.36 -14.01
CA ALA A 257 26.21 -0.05 -13.68
C ALA A 257 25.65 0.50 -12.35
N ALA A 258 24.34 0.42 -12.16
CA ALA A 258 23.69 0.84 -10.92
C ALA A 258 24.18 0.03 -9.71
N LEU A 259 24.44 -1.28 -9.85
CA LEU A 259 25.02 -2.08 -8.76
C LEU A 259 26.44 -1.64 -8.41
N ARG A 260 27.28 -1.25 -9.39
CA ARG A 260 28.60 -0.69 -9.08
C ARG A 260 28.50 0.62 -8.31
N ASP A 261 27.56 1.49 -8.66
CA ASP A 261 27.32 2.74 -7.93
C ASP A 261 26.77 2.48 -6.52
N CYS A 262 25.90 1.47 -6.38
CA CYS A 262 25.45 0.97 -5.08
C CYS A 262 26.64 0.52 -4.22
N ALA A 263 27.54 -0.29 -4.78
CA ALA A 263 28.75 -0.75 -4.10
C ALA A 263 29.63 0.41 -3.61
N VAL A 264 29.77 1.46 -4.43
CA VAL A 264 30.52 2.68 -4.06
C VAL A 264 29.86 3.38 -2.88
N ALA A 265 28.54 3.57 -2.89
CA ALA A 265 27.81 4.19 -1.80
C ALA A 265 27.89 3.37 -0.50
N LEU A 266 27.80 2.03 -0.59
CA LEU A 266 27.89 1.12 0.55
C LEU A 266 29.23 1.16 1.29
N ARG A 267 30.33 1.55 0.62
CA ARG A 267 31.64 1.72 1.29
C ARG A 267 31.60 2.76 2.41
N ALA A 268 30.67 3.71 2.34
CA ALA A 268 30.47 4.74 3.37
C ALA A 268 29.42 4.34 4.43
N VAL A 269 28.90 3.11 4.38
CA VAL A 269 27.93 2.58 5.35
C VAL A 269 28.62 1.52 6.24
N PRO A 270 28.94 1.83 7.50
CA PRO A 270 29.55 0.87 8.42
C PRO A 270 28.64 -0.35 8.64
N GLY A 271 29.22 -1.55 8.59
CA GLY A 271 28.47 -2.79 8.87
C GLY A 271 27.36 -3.11 7.87
N TRP A 272 27.42 -2.55 6.65
CA TRP A 272 26.36 -2.70 5.66
C TRP A 272 26.01 -4.16 5.32
N THR A 273 26.97 -5.08 5.47
CA THR A 273 26.77 -6.51 5.24
C THR A 273 25.88 -7.19 6.29
N GLY A 274 25.65 -6.55 7.44
CA GLY A 274 24.82 -7.06 8.53
C GLY A 274 23.43 -6.44 8.61
N ILE A 275 23.06 -5.58 7.64
CA ILE A 275 21.73 -4.96 7.57
C ILE A 275 21.02 -5.38 6.28
N GLY A 276 19.69 -5.26 6.26
CA GLY A 276 18.85 -5.69 5.13
C GLY A 276 19.29 -5.12 3.77
N LEU A 277 19.77 -3.87 3.74
CA LEU A 277 20.27 -3.25 2.50
C LEU A 277 21.43 -4.03 1.86
N GLY A 278 22.34 -4.59 2.67
CA GLY A 278 23.45 -5.39 2.14
C GLY A 278 23.00 -6.72 1.57
N HIS A 279 22.03 -7.37 2.21
CA HIS A 279 21.43 -8.60 1.72
C HIS A 279 20.74 -8.36 0.37
N SER A 280 19.92 -7.31 0.26
CA SER A 280 19.25 -6.97 -1.00
C SER A 280 20.22 -6.58 -2.12
N TYR A 281 21.36 -5.96 -1.80
CA TYR A 281 22.42 -5.69 -2.79
C TYR A 281 23.03 -6.99 -3.35
N VAL A 282 23.37 -7.94 -2.46
CA VAL A 282 23.95 -9.23 -2.85
C VAL A 282 22.94 -10.10 -3.60
N GLU A 283 21.68 -10.10 -3.17
CA GLU A 283 20.58 -10.75 -3.88
C GLU A 283 20.48 -10.24 -5.32
N GLU A 284 20.46 -8.92 -5.50
CA GLU A 284 20.29 -8.30 -6.82
C GLU A 284 21.47 -8.58 -7.75
N LEU A 285 22.69 -8.73 -7.23
CA LEU A 285 23.85 -9.21 -8.01
C LEU A 285 23.64 -10.62 -8.57
N PHE A 286 23.12 -11.54 -7.75
CA PHE A 286 22.83 -12.91 -8.21
C PHE A 286 21.63 -12.95 -9.15
N LEU A 287 20.58 -12.19 -8.87
CA LEU A 287 19.44 -12.08 -9.78
C LEU A 287 19.86 -11.54 -11.16
N LEU A 288 20.74 -10.53 -11.21
CA LEU A 288 21.32 -10.03 -12.45
C LEU A 288 22.16 -11.11 -13.15
N ALA A 289 23.04 -11.81 -12.42
CA ALA A 289 23.84 -12.89 -12.99
C ALA A 289 23.00 -14.05 -13.55
N GLY A 290 21.84 -14.31 -12.94
CA GLY A 290 20.89 -15.34 -13.39
C GLY A 290 20.18 -15.03 -14.72
N VAL A 291 20.22 -13.79 -15.21
CA VAL A 291 19.48 -13.37 -16.41
C VAL A 291 20.34 -12.70 -17.47
N ALA A 292 21.46 -12.08 -17.08
CA ALA A 292 22.30 -11.29 -17.98
C ALA A 292 23.18 -12.13 -18.91
N ASP A 293 23.73 -11.46 -19.92
CA ASP A 293 24.75 -12.01 -20.81
C ASP A 293 26.10 -12.17 -20.08
N PRO A 294 26.99 -13.07 -20.55
CA PRO A 294 28.23 -13.42 -19.83
C PRO A 294 29.12 -12.23 -19.42
N GLU A 295 29.14 -11.16 -20.21
CA GLU A 295 29.93 -9.94 -19.94
C GLU A 295 29.49 -9.22 -18.66
N VAL A 296 28.20 -9.30 -18.32
CA VAL A 296 27.64 -8.71 -17.09
C VAL A 296 27.47 -9.78 -16.01
N ALA A 297 27.05 -10.98 -16.40
CA ALA A 297 26.71 -12.05 -15.47
C ALA A 297 27.91 -12.56 -14.68
N GLY A 298 29.06 -12.78 -15.33
CA GLY A 298 30.27 -13.25 -14.66
C GLY A 298 30.76 -12.29 -13.56
N PRO A 299 30.97 -10.99 -13.87
CA PRO A 299 31.35 -9.99 -12.87
C PRO A 299 30.33 -9.84 -11.73
N ALA A 300 29.03 -9.82 -12.05
CA ALA A 300 27.97 -9.72 -11.04
C ALA A 300 27.98 -10.93 -10.09
N PHE A 301 28.12 -12.15 -10.63
CA PHE A 301 28.21 -13.37 -9.83
C PHE A 301 29.45 -13.38 -8.93
N ALA A 302 30.62 -13.05 -9.48
CA ALA A 302 31.87 -13.04 -8.73
C ALA A 302 31.84 -12.03 -7.57
N GLU A 303 31.19 -10.88 -7.78
CA GLU A 303 30.99 -9.88 -6.74
C GLU A 303 29.97 -10.33 -5.69
N GLY A 304 28.83 -10.89 -6.10
CA GLY A 304 27.84 -11.47 -5.20
C GLY A 304 28.45 -12.58 -4.32
N ASP A 305 29.17 -13.52 -4.93
CA ASP A 305 29.82 -14.65 -4.25
C ASP A 305 30.85 -14.19 -3.20
N ARG A 306 31.68 -13.21 -3.57
CA ARG A 306 32.66 -12.62 -2.64
C ARG A 306 32.01 -12.07 -1.38
N HIS A 307 30.89 -11.35 -1.52
CA HIS A 307 30.20 -10.76 -0.37
C HIS A 307 29.38 -11.79 0.42
N ALA A 308 28.64 -12.67 -0.27
CA ALA A 308 27.81 -13.70 0.36
C ALA A 308 28.63 -14.70 1.20
N ARG A 309 29.87 -15.01 0.80
CA ARG A 309 30.78 -15.85 1.60
C ARG A 309 31.21 -15.21 2.92
N ALA A 310 31.31 -13.88 2.96
CA ALA A 310 31.70 -13.12 4.14
C ALA A 310 30.52 -12.75 5.05
N MET A 311 29.28 -12.98 4.62
CA MET A 311 28.09 -12.68 5.40
C MET A 311 27.80 -13.78 6.44
N PRO A 312 27.58 -13.43 7.73
CA PRO A 312 27.41 -14.38 8.82
C PRO A 312 26.04 -15.09 8.83
N GLY A 313 25.06 -14.59 8.08
CA GLY A 313 23.79 -15.24 7.81
C GLY A 313 23.27 -14.77 6.47
N LEU A 314 23.00 -15.69 5.55
CA LEU A 314 22.49 -15.37 4.22
C LEU A 314 21.00 -15.67 4.22
N ALA A 315 20.18 -14.73 3.74
CA ALA A 315 18.74 -14.98 3.66
C ALA A 315 18.47 -16.12 2.65
N PRO A 316 17.45 -16.97 2.86
CA PRO A 316 17.12 -18.06 1.94
C PRO A 316 16.95 -17.59 0.49
N SER A 317 16.28 -16.46 0.26
CA SER A 317 16.08 -15.90 -1.08
C SER A 317 17.40 -15.55 -1.79
N VAL A 318 18.39 -15.05 -1.06
CA VAL A 318 19.73 -14.76 -1.59
C VAL A 318 20.44 -16.06 -1.98
N SER A 319 20.35 -17.10 -1.14
CA SER A 319 20.94 -18.41 -1.44
C SER A 319 20.27 -19.06 -2.66
N GLU A 320 18.95 -18.98 -2.79
CA GLU A 320 18.21 -19.46 -3.97
C GLU A 320 18.66 -18.74 -5.24
N ALA A 321 18.73 -17.40 -5.21
CA ALA A 321 19.24 -16.61 -6.32
C ALA A 321 20.69 -17.00 -6.68
N ALA A 322 21.53 -17.24 -5.67
CA ALA A 322 22.93 -17.65 -5.87
C ALA A 322 23.04 -19.03 -6.52
N VAL A 323 22.21 -20.00 -6.11
CA VAL A 323 22.13 -21.33 -6.74
C VAL A 323 21.72 -21.21 -8.21
N ALA A 324 20.64 -20.49 -8.50
CA ALA A 324 20.15 -20.31 -9.85
C ALA A 324 21.20 -19.64 -10.77
N ALA A 325 21.88 -18.61 -10.27
CA ALA A 325 22.96 -17.94 -11.00
C ALA A 325 24.17 -18.86 -11.22
N ALA A 326 24.58 -19.61 -10.19
CA ALA A 326 25.70 -20.54 -10.28
C ALA A 326 25.43 -21.68 -11.28
N GLU A 327 24.22 -22.25 -11.26
CA GLU A 327 23.82 -23.29 -12.21
C GLU A 327 23.85 -22.79 -13.65
N ARG A 328 23.28 -21.60 -13.90
CA ARG A 328 23.29 -20.97 -15.22
C ARG A 328 24.72 -20.73 -15.74
N LEU A 329 25.61 -20.29 -14.86
CA LEU A 329 27.00 -20.01 -15.21
C LEU A 329 27.90 -21.26 -15.23
N GLY A 330 27.39 -22.42 -14.79
CA GLY A 330 28.16 -23.66 -14.72
C GLY A 330 29.09 -23.77 -13.49
N GLU A 331 28.92 -22.91 -12.49
CA GLU A 331 29.72 -22.81 -11.27
C GLU A 331 29.29 -23.86 -10.22
N ARG A 332 29.52 -25.15 -10.51
CA ARG A 332 29.01 -26.28 -9.71
C ARG A 332 29.36 -26.21 -8.22
N SER A 333 30.61 -25.86 -7.89
CA SER A 333 31.09 -25.75 -6.51
C SER A 333 30.32 -24.68 -5.73
N SER A 334 30.06 -23.53 -6.36
CA SER A 334 29.26 -22.47 -5.75
C SER A 334 27.80 -22.87 -5.60
N ALA A 335 27.22 -23.54 -6.61
CA ALA A 335 25.84 -24.04 -6.50
C ALA A 335 25.68 -25.04 -5.32
N GLU A 336 26.62 -25.98 -5.17
CA GLU A 336 26.64 -26.91 -4.03
C GLU A 336 26.79 -26.19 -2.69
N HIS A 337 27.70 -25.20 -2.60
CA HIS A 337 27.90 -24.39 -1.40
C HIS A 337 26.63 -23.66 -0.96
N TYR A 338 25.90 -23.03 -1.88
CA TYR A 338 24.68 -22.30 -1.54
C TYR A 338 23.48 -23.21 -1.27
N ARG A 339 23.37 -24.39 -1.91
CA ARG A 339 22.34 -25.39 -1.54
C ARG A 339 22.55 -25.91 -0.12
N ALA A 340 23.79 -26.22 0.26
CA ALA A 340 24.09 -26.66 1.62
C ALA A 340 23.73 -25.61 2.70
N ARG A 341 23.70 -24.32 2.33
CA ARG A 341 23.26 -23.22 3.20
C ARG A 341 21.73 -23.03 3.25
N LEU A 342 20.98 -23.60 2.32
CA LEU A 342 19.51 -23.64 2.38
C LEU A 342 19.03 -24.78 3.28
N ASP A 343 19.77 -25.89 3.30
CA ASP A 343 19.38 -27.12 4.00
C ASP A 343 19.73 -27.13 5.51
N GLY A 344 20.55 -26.18 5.98
CA GLY A 344 21.01 -26.10 7.38
C GLY A 344 20.63 -24.78 8.04
#